data_AF-A0A5B9DBB6-F1
#
_entry.id   AF-A0A5B9DBB6-F1
#
_cell.length_a   1.000
_cell.length_b   1.000
_cell.length_c   1.000
_cell.angle_alpha   90.00
_cell.angle_beta   90.00
_cell.angle_gamma   90.00
#
_symmetry.space_group_name_H-M   'P 1'
#
loop_
_entity.id
_entity.type
_entity.pdbx_description
1 polymer ?
#
loop_
_entity_poly.entity_id
_entity_poly.type
_entity_poly.pdbx_seq_one_letter_code
_entity_poly.pdbx_strand_id
1 'polypeptide(L)'
;MSVALLVIGICFLIFRIWLTEFRLKEELQFRRHYLSRFLNYYFCLALISSFSWDLFNFILISETIPMIIALIGWDIPFFIKFNNQTHWEKNKVWLIVERATLHPPMIATIIWMFISGLKSFVDSSNLIPIIIITLIIGLLPYFLFDQRWTRNFIKKGVFFSFRWEILTIAIISLILTIIYFLI
;
A
#
# COMPACT_ATOMS: atom_id res chain seq x y z
N MET A 1 -9.10 15.91 15.97
CA MET A 1 -7.79 15.52 15.39
C MET A 1 -6.83 15.21 16.51
N SER A 2 -6.21 14.03 16.51
CA SER A 2 -5.25 13.61 17.54
C SER A 2 -3.85 14.14 17.21
N VAL A 3 -3.30 15.00 18.06
CA VAL A 3 -1.96 15.58 17.88
C VAL A 3 -0.90 14.47 17.84
N ALA A 4 -1.08 13.40 18.62
CA ALA A 4 -0.16 12.26 18.62
C ALA A 4 -0.13 11.53 17.28
N LEU A 5 -1.30 11.22 16.70
CA LEU A 5 -1.39 10.56 15.39
C LEU A 5 -0.85 11.46 14.27
N LEU A 6 -1.09 12.77 14.36
CA LEU A 6 -0.53 13.75 13.43
C LEU A 6 1.00 13.70 13.42
N VAL A 7 1.64 13.79 14.59
CA VAL A 7 3.10 13.77 14.72
C VAL A 7 3.67 12.44 14.24
N ILE A 8 3.07 11.31 14.66
CA ILE A 8 3.48 9.97 14.22
C ILE A 8 3.38 9.86 12.69
N GLY A 9 2.26 10.30 12.11
CA GLY A 9 2.02 10.24 10.67
C GLY A 9 3.00 11.08 9.87
N ILE A 10 3.31 12.31 10.30
CA ILE A 10 4.30 13.18 9.64
C ILE A 10 5.70 12.56 9.73
N CYS A 11 6.13 12.16 10.94
CA CYS A 11 7.43 11.55 11.15
C CYS A 11 7.58 10.27 10.32
N PHE A 12 6.54 9.44 10.28
CA PHE A 12 6.56 8.20 9.52
C PHE A 12 6.57 8.47 8.01
N LEU A 13 5.80 9.44 7.51
CA LEU A 13 5.83 9.81 6.08
C LEU A 13 7.22 10.30 5.65
N ILE A 14 7.83 11.21 6.41
CA ILE A 14 9.18 11.71 6.14
C ILE A 14 10.19 10.58 6.16
N PHE A 15 10.11 9.73 7.19
CA PHE A 15 10.97 8.56 7.32
C PHE A 15 10.83 7.62 6.11
N ARG A 16 9.60 7.34 5.68
CA ARG A 16 9.31 6.45 4.55
C ARG A 16 9.84 7.02 3.24
N ILE A 17 9.60 8.30 2.95
CA ILE A 17 10.12 8.97 1.75
C ILE A 17 11.66 8.97 1.77
N TRP A 18 12.27 9.33 2.90
CA TRP A 18 13.72 9.29 3.05
C TRP A 18 14.28 7.89 2.80
N LEU A 19 13.64 6.87 3.37
CA LEU A 19 14.10 5.49 3.26
C LEU A 19 14.00 4.95 1.83
N THR A 20 12.89 5.20 1.13
CA THR A 20 12.63 4.65 -0.20
C THR A 20 13.28 5.44 -1.34
N GLU A 21 13.28 6.77 -1.27
CA GLU A 21 13.75 7.63 -2.36
C GLU A 21 15.22 8.02 -2.26
N PHE A 22 15.78 8.01 -1.04
CA PHE A 22 17.15 8.45 -0.80
C PHE A 22 18.03 7.32 -0.26
N ARG A 23 17.67 6.71 0.87
CA ARG A 23 18.54 5.76 1.57
C ARG A 23 18.73 4.43 0.82
N LEU A 24 17.66 3.88 0.26
CA LEU A 24 17.65 2.56 -0.42
C LEU A 24 17.40 2.67 -1.93
N LYS A 25 17.69 3.83 -2.51
CA LYS A 25 17.43 4.11 -3.93
C LYS A 25 18.10 3.08 -4.85
N GLU A 26 19.34 2.71 -4.54
CA GLU A 26 20.14 1.78 -5.35
C GLU A 26 19.67 0.32 -5.19
N GLU A 27 19.25 -0.08 -3.99
CA GLU A 27 18.78 -1.44 -3.70
C GLU A 27 17.36 -1.66 -4.21
N LEU A 28 16.50 -0.64 -4.11
CA LEU A 28 15.12 -0.73 -4.56
C LEU A 28 15.00 -0.53 -6.07
N GLN A 29 15.82 0.34 -6.68
CA GLN A 29 15.76 0.65 -8.11
C GLN A 29 14.33 1.02 -8.53
N PHE A 30 13.77 0.34 -9.56
CA PHE A 30 12.39 0.52 -9.99
C PHE A 30 11.36 0.05 -8.95
N ARG A 31 11.75 -0.80 -7.99
CA ARG A 31 10.84 -1.32 -6.95
C ARG A 31 10.37 -0.24 -6.00
N ARG A 32 11.09 0.89 -5.88
CA ARG A 32 10.69 2.01 -5.01
C ARG A 32 9.32 2.60 -5.34
N HIS A 33 8.84 2.40 -6.56
CA HIS A 33 7.50 2.81 -7.01
C HIS A 33 6.49 1.65 -7.10
N TYR A 34 6.67 0.60 -6.30
CA TYR A 34 5.65 -0.44 -6.18
C TYR A 34 4.43 0.08 -5.40
N LEU A 35 3.24 -0.42 -5.75
CA LEU A 35 1.97 -0.04 -5.13
C LEU A 35 2.02 -0.09 -3.61
N SER A 36 2.65 -1.10 -3.01
CA SER A 36 2.82 -1.23 -1.57
C SER A 36 3.43 0.00 -0.89
N ARG A 37 4.36 0.71 -1.57
CA ARG A 37 4.99 1.92 -1.03
C ARG A 37 4.07 3.12 -1.14
N PHE A 38 3.27 3.22 -2.20
CA PHE A 38 2.23 4.25 -2.32
C PHE A 38 1.10 4.04 -1.29
N LEU A 39 0.66 2.79 -1.08
CA LEU A 39 -0.30 2.46 -0.03
C LEU A 39 0.22 2.87 1.36
N ASN A 40 1.52 2.72 1.59
CA ASN A 40 2.14 3.17 2.84
C ASN A 40 2.17 4.70 2.97
N TYR A 41 2.27 5.45 1.88
CA TYR A 41 2.08 6.91 1.92
C TYR A 41 0.63 7.27 2.24
N TYR A 42 -0.36 6.59 1.64
CA TYR A 42 -1.78 6.78 1.98
C TYR A 42 -2.07 6.41 3.44
N PHE A 43 -1.42 5.38 3.98
CA PHE A 43 -1.46 5.04 5.39
C PHE A 43 -0.96 6.18 6.28
N CYS A 44 0.19 6.77 5.94
CA CYS A 44 0.71 7.92 6.69
C CYS A 44 -0.24 9.12 6.59
N LEU A 45 -0.85 9.37 5.44
CA LEU A 45 -1.83 10.44 5.27
C LEU A 45 -3.11 10.19 6.08
N ALA A 46 -3.55 8.94 6.21
CA ALA A 46 -4.65 8.57 7.11
C ALA A 46 -4.28 8.83 8.58
N LEU A 47 -3.05 8.50 9.00
CA LEU A 47 -2.57 8.82 10.36
C LEU A 47 -2.53 10.34 10.61
N ILE A 48 -2.02 11.10 9.64
CA ILE A 48 -1.96 12.57 9.69
C ILE A 48 -3.35 13.16 9.88
N SER A 49 -4.35 12.67 9.14
CA SER A 49 -5.75 13.09 9.30
C SER A 49 -6.44 12.47 10.52
N SER A 50 -5.74 11.69 11.35
CA SER A 50 -6.34 10.93 12.46
C SER A 50 -7.54 10.07 12.00
N PHE A 51 -7.44 9.49 10.80
CA PHE A 51 -8.48 8.71 10.14
C PHE A 51 -9.78 9.50 9.92
N SER A 52 -9.74 10.83 9.83
CA SER A 52 -10.95 11.62 9.57
C SER A 52 -11.27 11.79 8.09
N TRP A 53 -10.40 11.28 7.19
CA TRP A 53 -10.61 11.36 5.74
C TRP A 53 -10.96 9.99 5.18
N ASP A 54 -12.24 9.82 4.87
CA ASP A 54 -12.83 8.58 4.36
C ASP A 54 -12.08 8.03 3.15
N LEU A 55 -11.57 8.90 2.28
CA LEU A 55 -10.81 8.50 1.10
C LEU A 55 -9.59 7.64 1.45
N PHE A 56 -8.75 8.08 2.38
CA PHE A 56 -7.55 7.32 2.73
C PHE A 56 -7.88 6.07 3.53
N ASN A 57 -8.89 6.14 4.39
CA ASN A 57 -9.39 4.98 5.12
C ASN A 57 -9.91 3.91 4.17
N PHE A 58 -10.70 4.33 3.18
CA PHE A 58 -11.27 3.44 2.17
C PHE A 58 -10.19 2.81 1.31
N ILE A 59 -9.18 3.57 0.84
CA ILE A 59 -8.02 3.01 0.13
C ILE A 59 -7.33 1.92 0.96
N LEU A 60 -7.10 2.16 2.25
CA LEU A 60 -6.45 1.18 3.12
C LEU A 60 -7.30 -0.08 3.29
N ILE A 61 -8.60 0.09 3.53
CA ILE A 61 -9.54 -1.02 3.70
C ILE A 61 -9.65 -1.82 2.40
N SER A 62 -9.85 -1.16 1.26
CA SER A 62 -10.06 -1.83 -0.03
C SER A 62 -8.84 -2.60 -0.50
N GLU A 63 -7.63 -2.20 -0.11
CA GLU A 63 -6.37 -2.82 -0.52
C GLU A 63 -5.83 -3.84 0.50
N THR A 64 -6.61 -4.15 1.55
CA THR A 64 -6.23 -5.11 2.61
C THR A 64 -5.85 -6.48 2.07
N ILE A 65 -6.67 -7.07 1.19
CA ILE A 65 -6.43 -8.41 0.65
C ILE A 65 -5.14 -8.43 -0.20
N PRO A 66 -4.96 -7.51 -1.17
CA PRO A 66 -3.68 -7.36 -1.87
C PRO A 66 -2.48 -7.22 -0.93
N MET A 67 -2.60 -6.46 0.15
CA MET A 67 -1.52 -6.28 1.13
C MET A 67 -1.19 -7.55 1.91
N ILE A 68 -2.18 -8.33 2.33
CA ILE A 68 -1.96 -9.61 3.03
C ILE A 68 -1.25 -10.59 2.11
N ILE A 69 -1.69 -10.67 0.85
CA ILE A 69 -1.04 -11.49 -0.17
C ILE A 69 0.38 -11.01 -0.42
N ALA A 70 0.61 -9.69 -0.41
CA ALA A 70 1.94 -9.12 -0.55
C ALA A 70 2.86 -9.47 0.61
N LEU A 71 2.34 -9.43 1.84
CA LEU A 71 3.07 -9.82 3.04
C LEU A 71 3.49 -11.30 2.95
N ILE A 72 2.54 -12.19 2.63
CA ILE A 72 2.79 -13.64 2.58
C ILE A 72 3.67 -14.02 1.39
N GLY A 73 3.37 -13.50 0.21
CA GLY A 73 4.01 -13.88 -1.05
C GLY A 73 5.38 -13.24 -1.27
N TRP A 74 5.67 -12.08 -0.68
CA TRP A 74 6.94 -11.37 -0.91
C TRP A 74 7.72 -11.07 0.36
N ASP A 75 7.08 -10.53 1.41
CA ASP A 75 7.82 -10.08 2.59
C ASP A 75 8.30 -11.24 3.46
N ILE A 76 7.48 -12.26 3.70
CA ILE A 76 7.91 -13.45 4.45
C ILE A 76 9.09 -14.16 3.74
N PRO A 77 9.01 -14.49 2.43
CA PRO A 77 10.15 -15.05 1.72
C PRO A 77 11.38 -14.14 1.72
N PHE A 78 11.19 -12.82 1.67
CA PHE A 78 12.28 -11.87 1.81
C PHE A 78 13.00 -12.06 3.14
N PHE A 79 12.29 -12.10 4.28
CA PHE A 79 12.91 -12.29 5.59
C PHE A 79 13.58 -13.66 5.74
N ILE A 80 12.95 -14.73 5.24
CA ILE A 80 13.52 -16.09 5.30
C ILE A 80 14.84 -16.18 4.51
N LYS A 81 14.88 -15.59 3.31
CA LYS A 81 16.05 -15.66 2.42
C LYS A 81 17.05 -14.55 2.67
N PHE A 82 16.77 -13.63 3.59
CA PHE A 82 17.49 -12.39 3.76
C PHE A 82 18.98 -12.57 4.07
N ASN A 83 19.31 -13.58 4.88
CA ASN A 83 20.70 -13.85 5.26
C ASN A 83 21.56 -14.41 4.12
N ASN A 84 20.96 -14.89 3.04
CA ASN A 84 21.67 -15.53 1.93
C ASN A 84 21.92 -14.58 0.75
N GLN A 85 21.58 -13.29 0.86
CA GLN A 85 21.70 -12.31 -0.22
C GLN A 85 22.92 -11.42 -0.05
N THR A 86 24.02 -11.77 -0.73
CA THR A 86 25.31 -11.04 -0.68
C THR A 86 25.23 -9.63 -1.28
N HIS A 87 24.32 -9.40 -2.23
CA HIS A 87 24.15 -8.12 -2.90
C HIS A 87 23.51 -7.02 -2.03
N TRP A 88 23.14 -7.33 -0.78
CA TRP A 88 22.49 -6.39 0.16
C TRP A 88 23.35 -6.07 1.40
N GLU A 89 24.59 -6.55 1.47
CA GLU A 89 25.40 -6.44 2.70
C GLU A 89 25.56 -5.00 3.22
N LYS A 90 25.76 -4.02 2.32
CA LYS A 90 25.99 -2.62 2.71
C LYS A 90 24.80 -1.96 3.41
N ASN A 91 23.57 -2.29 3.00
CA ASN A 91 22.34 -1.64 3.48
C ASN A 91 21.36 -2.62 4.12
N LYS A 92 21.89 -3.73 4.63
CA LYS A 92 21.15 -4.86 5.19
C LYS A 92 20.14 -4.44 6.26
N VAL A 93 20.56 -3.69 7.27
CA VAL A 93 19.67 -3.22 8.35
C VAL A 93 18.53 -2.36 7.79
N TRP A 94 18.83 -1.44 6.88
CA TRP A 94 17.83 -0.53 6.33
C TRP A 94 16.80 -1.25 5.48
N LEU A 95 17.18 -2.31 4.76
CA LEU A 95 16.24 -3.14 4.02
C LEU A 95 15.28 -3.90 4.93
N ILE A 96 15.76 -4.42 6.07
CA ILE A 96 14.87 -5.01 7.09
C ILE A 96 13.88 -3.97 7.58
N VAL A 97 14.38 -2.78 7.94
CA VAL A 97 13.54 -1.69 8.45
C VAL A 97 12.51 -1.27 7.40
N GLU A 98 12.90 -1.18 6.12
CA GLU A 98 11.98 -0.84 5.03
C GLU A 98 10.84 -1.83 4.92
N ARG A 99 11.11 -3.13 5.06
CA ARG A 99 10.08 -4.17 5.00
C ARG A 99 9.24 -4.25 6.27
N ALA A 100 9.85 -4.16 7.43
CA ALA A 100 9.16 -4.18 8.71
C ALA A 100 8.19 -2.99 8.86
N THR A 101 8.50 -1.86 8.23
CA THR A 101 7.67 -0.65 8.24
C THR A 101 6.73 -0.53 7.03
N LEU A 102 6.66 -1.54 6.16
CA LEU A 102 5.84 -1.50 4.94
C LEU A 102 4.41 -2.02 5.19
N HIS A 103 4.21 -3.35 5.21
CA HIS A 103 2.89 -3.94 5.37
C HIS A 103 2.47 -4.18 6.83
N PRO A 104 3.35 -4.60 7.76
CA PRO A 104 2.91 -4.95 9.11
C PRO A 104 2.16 -3.83 9.86
N PRO A 105 2.61 -2.56 9.87
CA PRO A 105 1.87 -1.49 10.56
C PRO A 105 0.50 -1.20 9.93
N MET A 106 0.40 -1.31 8.60
CA MET A 106 -0.85 -1.08 7.89
C MET A 106 -1.85 -2.21 8.18
N ILE A 107 -1.40 -3.47 8.15
CA ILE A 107 -2.23 -4.64 8.47
C ILE A 107 -2.69 -4.57 9.93
N ALA A 108 -1.82 -4.23 10.87
CA ALA A 108 -2.20 -4.05 12.26
C ALA A 108 -3.28 -2.95 12.43
N THR A 109 -3.15 -1.85 11.69
CA THR A 109 -4.16 -0.78 11.69
C THR A 109 -5.49 -1.24 11.13
N ILE A 110 -5.50 -1.99 10.01
CA ILE A 110 -6.73 -2.49 9.42
C ILE A 110 -7.42 -3.50 10.36
N ILE A 111 -6.65 -4.37 11.03
CA ILE A 111 -7.20 -5.28 12.05
C ILE A 111 -7.89 -4.46 13.16
N TRP A 112 -7.24 -3.39 13.63
CA TRP A 112 -7.84 -2.48 14.61
C TRP A 112 -9.11 -1.80 14.08
N MET A 113 -9.12 -1.31 12.84
CA MET A 113 -10.32 -0.72 12.22
C MET A 113 -11.45 -1.73 12.10
N PHE A 114 -11.14 -2.98 11.76
CA PHE A 114 -12.11 -4.06 11.67
C PHE A 114 -12.74 -4.36 13.04
N ILE A 115 -11.92 -4.50 14.08
CA ILE A 115 -12.38 -4.71 15.46
C ILE A 115 -13.24 -3.54 15.96
N SER A 116 -12.86 -2.31 15.59
CA SER A 116 -13.59 -1.08 15.95
C SER A 116 -14.84 -0.84 15.10
N GLY A 117 -15.04 -1.64 14.04
CA GLY A 117 -16.12 -1.53 13.07
C GLY A 117 -15.76 -0.58 11.92
N LEU A 118 -15.65 -1.11 10.70
CA LEU A 118 -15.21 -0.35 9.51
C LEU A 118 -16.11 0.85 9.18
N LYS A 119 -17.42 0.76 9.45
CA LYS A 119 -18.38 1.86 9.26
C LYS A 119 -18.12 3.08 10.14
N SER A 120 -17.28 2.97 11.17
CA SER A 120 -16.85 4.14 11.96
C SER A 120 -15.76 4.99 11.28
N PHE A 121 -15.16 4.49 10.19
CA PHE A 121 -14.05 5.14 9.49
C PHE A 121 -14.39 5.62 8.08
N VAL A 122 -15.53 5.20 7.54
CA VAL A 122 -15.98 5.58 6.19
C VAL A 122 -17.48 5.83 6.25
N ASP A 123 -17.89 7.05 5.94
CA ASP A 123 -19.30 7.39 5.82
C ASP A 123 -19.88 6.81 4.52
N SER A 124 -20.92 5.99 4.67
CA SER A 124 -21.60 5.36 3.53
C SER A 124 -22.37 6.36 2.67
N SER A 125 -22.65 7.57 3.17
CA SER A 125 -23.36 8.62 2.42
C SER A 125 -22.62 9.06 1.15
N ASN A 126 -21.28 8.93 1.14
CA ASN A 126 -20.40 9.38 0.05
C ASN A 126 -19.68 8.20 -0.64
N LEU A 127 -20.22 6.98 -0.56
CA LEU A 127 -19.53 5.79 -1.03
C LEU A 127 -19.13 5.86 -2.52
N ILE A 128 -20.03 6.31 -3.39
CA ILE A 128 -19.81 6.38 -4.84
C ILE A 128 -18.62 7.29 -5.22
N PRO A 129 -18.58 8.58 -4.81
CA PRO A 129 -17.43 9.42 -5.10
C PRO A 129 -16.14 8.88 -4.47
N ILE A 130 -16.20 8.30 -3.26
CA ILE A 130 -15.04 7.69 -2.62
C ILE A 130 -14.48 6.53 -3.46
N ILE A 131 -15.34 5.65 -4.00
CA ILE A 131 -14.93 4.53 -4.86
C ILE A 131 -14.24 5.05 -6.13
N ILE A 132 -14.86 6.01 -6.82
CA ILE A 132 -14.32 6.54 -8.09
C ILE A 132 -12.96 7.19 -7.85
N ILE A 133 -12.85 8.03 -6.81
CA ILE A 133 -11.60 8.72 -6.48
C ILE A 133 -10.54 7.71 -6.04
N THR A 134 -10.90 6.66 -5.30
CA THR A 134 -9.98 5.59 -4.89
C THR A 134 -9.45 4.82 -6.09
N LEU A 135 -10.30 4.49 -7.07
CA LEU A 135 -9.84 3.85 -8.30
C LEU A 135 -8.85 4.74 -9.06
N ILE A 136 -9.09 6.05 -9.11
CA ILE A 136 -8.19 6.99 -9.76
C ILE A 136 -6.90 7.10 -8.94
N ILE A 137 -6.95 7.58 -7.70
CA ILE A 137 -5.76 7.91 -6.90
C ILE A 137 -4.99 6.66 -6.45
N GLY A 138 -5.69 5.58 -6.12
CA GLY A 138 -5.07 4.31 -5.71
C GLY A 138 -4.33 3.61 -6.86
N LEU A 139 -4.91 3.61 -8.07
CA LEU A 139 -4.34 2.88 -9.20
C LEU A 139 -3.49 3.76 -10.13
N LEU A 140 -3.69 5.09 -10.16
CA LEU A 140 -2.92 5.98 -11.03
C LEU A 140 -1.39 5.87 -10.83
N PRO A 141 -0.84 5.80 -9.60
CA PRO A 141 0.59 5.61 -9.40
C PRO A 141 1.11 4.32 -10.03
N TYR A 142 0.28 3.27 -10.08
CA TYR A 142 0.64 1.99 -10.70
C TYR A 142 0.79 2.13 -12.23
N PHE A 143 -0.08 2.90 -12.89
CA PHE A 143 0.02 3.14 -14.33
C PHE A 143 1.14 4.12 -14.69
N LEU A 144 1.41 5.11 -13.85
CA LEU A 144 2.40 6.16 -14.13
C LEU A 144 3.84 5.76 -13.82
N PHE A 145 4.07 5.02 -12.72
CA PHE A 145 5.43 4.84 -12.18
C PHE A 145 5.93 3.38 -12.19
N ASP A 146 5.07 2.37 -12.35
CA ASP A 146 5.52 0.99 -12.49
C ASP A 146 6.05 0.75 -13.92
N GLN A 147 7.36 0.86 -14.08
CA GLN A 147 8.06 0.63 -15.35
C GLN A 147 7.73 -0.72 -15.99
N ARG A 148 7.36 -1.74 -15.18
CA ARG A 148 7.02 -3.04 -15.73
C ARG A 148 5.71 -2.96 -16.52
N TRP A 149 4.79 -2.05 -16.18
CA TRP A 149 3.55 -1.78 -16.91
C TRP A 149 3.81 -1.01 -18.18
N THR A 150 4.51 0.12 -18.08
CA THR A 150 4.87 0.96 -19.23
C THR A 150 5.56 0.15 -20.32
N ARG A 151 6.49 -0.75 -19.93
CA ARG A 151 7.27 -1.56 -20.88
C ARG A 151 6.46 -2.68 -21.55
N ASN A 152 5.44 -3.23 -20.89
CA ASN A 152 4.56 -4.25 -21.47
C ASN A 152 3.44 -3.63 -22.32
N PHE A 153 2.90 -2.49 -21.91
CA PHE A 153 1.90 -1.74 -22.67
C PHE A 153 2.47 -1.30 -24.03
N ILE A 154 3.69 -0.77 -24.04
CA ILE A 154 4.39 -0.33 -25.25
C ILE A 154 4.79 -1.50 -26.15
N LYS A 155 5.21 -2.64 -25.60
CA LYS A 155 5.75 -3.75 -26.41
C LYS A 155 4.72 -4.74 -26.94
N LYS A 156 3.56 -4.91 -26.29
CA LYS A 156 2.65 -6.02 -26.61
C LYS A 156 1.24 -5.61 -27.00
N GLY A 157 0.85 -4.34 -26.88
CA GLY A 157 -0.50 -3.87 -27.26
C GLY A 157 -1.68 -4.55 -26.55
N VAL A 158 -1.43 -5.56 -25.71
CA VAL A 158 -2.43 -6.41 -25.08
C VAL A 158 -1.92 -6.84 -23.71
N PHE A 159 -2.78 -6.58 -22.73
CA PHE A 159 -2.76 -7.12 -21.38
C PHE A 159 -2.67 -8.66 -21.37
N PHE A 160 -1.66 -9.31 -20.80
CA PHE A 160 -1.67 -10.68 -20.18
C PHE A 160 -0.19 -11.07 -19.89
N SER A 161 0.22 -11.78 -18.82
CA SER A 161 -0.38 -12.99 -18.24
C SER A 161 0.00 -13.34 -16.78
N PHE A 162 0.41 -12.40 -15.93
CA PHE A 162 0.61 -12.69 -14.48
C PHE A 162 0.23 -11.50 -13.57
N ARG A 163 -0.19 -10.39 -14.18
CA ARG A 163 -0.54 -9.14 -13.48
C ARG A 163 -2.03 -8.87 -13.36
N TRP A 164 -2.83 -9.60 -14.14
CA TRP A 164 -4.27 -9.61 -13.93
C TRP A 164 -4.59 -10.17 -12.56
N GLU A 165 -3.85 -11.15 -12.03
CA GLU A 165 -4.15 -11.70 -10.70
C GLU A 165 -4.13 -10.64 -9.60
N ILE A 166 -3.09 -9.81 -9.51
CA ILE A 166 -3.02 -8.73 -8.49
C ILE A 166 -4.10 -7.67 -8.73
N LEU A 167 -4.33 -7.27 -9.98
CA LEU A 167 -5.36 -6.28 -10.31
C LEU A 167 -6.78 -6.82 -10.07
N THR A 168 -7.02 -8.07 -10.44
CA THR A 168 -8.27 -8.80 -10.20
C THR A 168 -8.49 -9.00 -8.71
N ILE A 169 -7.45 -9.31 -7.94
CA ILE A 169 -7.52 -9.40 -6.47
C ILE A 169 -7.82 -8.04 -5.86
N ALA A 170 -7.20 -6.95 -6.33
CA ALA A 170 -7.52 -5.59 -5.89
C ALA A 170 -8.97 -5.21 -6.23
N ILE A 171 -9.43 -5.51 -7.45
CA ILE A 171 -10.83 -5.29 -7.89
C ILE A 171 -11.80 -6.13 -7.06
N ILE A 172 -11.52 -7.42 -6.82
CA ILE A 172 -12.36 -8.28 -5.98
C ILE A 172 -12.39 -7.74 -4.55
N SER A 173 -11.24 -7.35 -3.99
CA SER A 173 -11.15 -6.76 -2.65
C SER A 173 -11.97 -5.48 -2.55
N LEU A 174 -11.91 -4.62 -3.57
CA LEU A 174 -12.74 -3.44 -3.69
C LEU A 174 -14.24 -3.78 -3.76
N ILE A 175 -14.64 -4.74 -4.60
CA ILE A 175 -16.03 -5.18 -4.72
C ILE A 175 -16.56 -5.72 -3.39
N LEU A 176 -15.79 -6.57 -2.71
CA LEU A 176 -16.16 -7.11 -1.40
C LEU A 176 -16.31 -6.01 -0.35
N THR A 177 -15.42 -5.00 -0.39
CA THR A 177 -15.50 -3.83 0.49
C THR A 177 -16.78 -3.05 0.21
N ILE A 178 -17.11 -2.79 -1.06
CA ILE A 178 -18.33 -2.09 -1.46
C ILE A 178 -19.57 -2.85 -0.97
N ILE A 179 -19.63 -4.16 -1.18
CA ILE A 179 -20.74 -5.01 -0.72
C ILE A 179 -20.90 -4.91 0.80
N TYR A 180 -19.80 -4.96 1.56
CA TYR A 180 -19.83 -4.82 3.02
C TYR A 180 -20.43 -3.48 3.47
N PHE A 181 -20.14 -2.38 2.77
CA PHE A 181 -20.69 -1.07 3.14
C PHE A 181 -22.14 -0.85 2.72
N LEU A 182 -22.63 -1.61 1.73
CA LEU A 182 -24.02 -1.53 1.25
C LEU A 182 -25.01 -2.38 2.08
N ILE A 183 -24.52 -3.40 2.80
CA ILE A 183 -25.31 -4.26 3.71
C ILE A 183 -25.25 -3.71 5.13
#